data_AF-A0A8T1RRW3-F1
#
_entry.id   AF-A0A8T1RRW3-F1
#
_cell.length_a   1.000
_cell.length_b   1.000
_cell.length_c   1.000
_cell.angle_alpha   90.00
_cell.angle_beta   90.00
_cell.angle_gamma   90.00
#
_symmetry.space_group_name_H-M   'P 1'
#
loop_
_entity.id
_entity.type
_entity.pdbx_description
1 polymer ?
#
loop_
_entity_poly.entity_id
_entity_poly.type
_entity_poly.pdbx_seq_one_letter_code
_entity_poly.pdbx_strand_id
1 'polypeptide(L)'
;MVRCNVLSCRKWFYNSRGNTSGSYSVNHLVRAKHKKVCLHKDSPLGETILECYNYGCRNVFLLGFVSAKTESVVVLLCREPCLSVNALKDMNWDLSQWCPLIDDHCFLQWLVKIPSEQEQLRARQINAQ
;
A
#
# COMPACT_ATOMS: atom_id res chain seq x y z
N MET A 1 -5.38 -3.44 -8.52
CA MET A 1 -6.33 -2.43 -7.97
C MET A 1 -6.45 -2.56 -6.46
N VAL A 2 -6.87 -1.50 -5.79
CA VAL A 2 -7.00 -1.43 -4.32
C VAL A 2 -8.38 -0.93 -3.93
N ARG A 3 -9.02 -1.56 -2.94
CA ARG A 3 -10.28 -1.10 -2.35
C ARG A 3 -10.00 -0.21 -1.15
N CYS A 4 -10.64 0.96 -1.09
CA CYS A 4 -10.71 1.73 0.14
C CYS A 4 -11.54 0.96 1.17
N ASN A 5 -10.93 0.55 2.29
CA ASN A 5 -11.58 -0.29 3.30
C ASN A 5 -12.21 0.53 4.44
N VAL A 6 -12.84 1.66 4.07
CA VAL A 6 -13.69 2.47 4.96
C VAL A 6 -15.15 2.17 4.62
N LEU A 7 -15.98 1.94 5.64
CA LEU A 7 -17.38 1.49 5.49
C LEU A 7 -18.21 2.39 4.58
N SER A 8 -18.06 3.71 4.69
CA SER A 8 -18.77 4.70 3.88
C SER A 8 -18.26 4.82 2.43
N CYS A 9 -17.12 4.19 2.11
CA CYS A 9 -16.49 4.31 0.79
C CYS A 9 -16.58 3.02 0.00
N ARG A 10 -15.85 1.97 0.40
CA ARG A 10 -15.79 0.64 -0.25
C ARG A 10 -15.54 0.66 -1.78
N LYS A 11 -15.05 1.77 -2.34
CA LYS A 11 -14.74 1.95 -3.76
C LYS A 11 -13.36 1.39 -4.12
N TRP A 12 -13.21 0.99 -5.37
CA TRP A 12 -11.96 0.50 -5.95
C TRP A 12 -11.24 1.57 -6.76
N PHE A 13 -9.91 1.57 -6.66
CA PHE A 13 -9.05 2.52 -7.34
C PHE A 13 -7.85 1.82 -7.99
N TYR A 14 -7.43 2.33 -9.13
CA TYR A 14 -6.21 1.89 -9.81
C TYR A 14 -4.97 2.53 -9.18
N ASN A 15 -3.83 1.86 -9.33
CA ASN A 15 -2.52 2.35 -8.90
C ASN A 15 -1.78 3.13 -9.99
N SER A 16 -2.45 3.46 -11.11
CA SER A 16 -1.92 4.34 -12.15
C SER A 16 -2.17 5.81 -11.81
N ARG A 17 -1.33 6.69 -12.38
CA ARG A 17 -1.44 8.14 -12.20
C ARG A 17 -2.30 8.84 -13.27
N GLY A 18 -2.37 8.28 -14.49
CA GLY A 18 -2.99 8.96 -15.62
C GLY A 18 -2.45 10.38 -15.77
N ASN A 19 -3.34 11.37 -15.84
CA ASN A 19 -2.99 12.80 -15.93
C ASN A 19 -2.84 13.51 -14.57
N THR A 20 -2.60 12.77 -13.47
CA THR A 20 -2.48 13.34 -12.12
C THR A 20 -1.07 13.13 -11.54
N SER A 21 -0.71 13.87 -10.49
CA SER A 21 0.63 13.81 -9.87
C SER A 21 0.87 12.57 -8.98
N GLY A 22 -0.15 11.74 -8.76
CA GLY A 22 -0.09 10.55 -7.90
C GLY A 22 -1.11 9.50 -8.33
N SER A 23 -1.05 8.29 -7.79
CA SER A 23 -2.01 7.24 -8.19
C SER A 23 -3.45 7.61 -7.83
N TYR A 24 -4.44 7.15 -8.61
CA TYR A 24 -5.85 7.33 -8.25
C TYR A 24 -6.18 6.80 -6.85
N SER A 25 -5.57 5.68 -6.45
CA SER A 25 -5.68 5.15 -5.09
C SER A 25 -5.16 6.11 -4.03
N VAL A 26 -3.93 6.62 -4.16
CA VAL A 26 -3.33 7.50 -3.14
C VAL A 26 -4.03 8.87 -3.12
N ASN A 27 -4.35 9.44 -4.28
CA ASN A 27 -5.09 10.69 -4.39
C ASN A 27 -6.45 10.60 -3.69
N HIS A 28 -7.17 9.49 -3.88
CA HIS A 28 -8.42 9.25 -3.15
C HIS A 28 -8.20 9.22 -1.64
N LEU A 29 -7.23 8.44 -1.16
CA LEU A 29 -6.96 8.27 0.27
C LEU A 29 -6.63 9.61 0.93
N VAL A 30 -5.81 10.45 0.29
CA VAL A 30 -5.47 11.78 0.80
C VAL A 30 -6.69 12.71 0.81
N ARG A 31 -7.39 12.87 -0.32
CA ARG A 31 -8.55 13.78 -0.43
C ARG A 31 -9.69 13.39 0.52
N ALA A 32 -9.95 12.08 0.67
CA ALA A 32 -11.00 11.56 1.53
C ALA A 32 -10.55 11.36 2.99
N LYS A 33 -9.27 11.63 3.32
CA LYS A 33 -8.67 11.37 4.64
C LYS A 33 -8.82 9.91 5.09
N HIS A 34 -8.86 8.99 4.14
CA HIS A 34 -8.96 7.55 4.38
C HIS A 34 -7.58 6.92 4.47
N LYS A 35 -7.45 5.90 5.33
CA LYS A 35 -6.14 5.32 5.66
C LYS A 35 -6.06 3.81 5.50
N LYS A 36 -7.19 3.13 5.33
CA LYS A 36 -7.31 1.66 5.33
C LYS A 36 -7.63 1.15 3.94
N VAL A 37 -6.97 0.07 3.53
CA VAL A 37 -7.18 -0.53 2.21
C VAL A 37 -7.25 -2.05 2.25
N CYS A 38 -7.75 -2.63 1.16
CA CYS A 38 -7.77 -4.06 0.92
C CYS A 38 -7.37 -4.34 -0.52
N LEU A 39 -6.51 -5.33 -0.72
CA LEU A 39 -6.05 -5.79 -2.02
C LEU A 39 -7.15 -6.60 -2.73
N HIS A 40 -7.07 -6.65 -4.06
CA HIS A 40 -7.94 -7.52 -4.85
C HIS A 40 -7.52 -8.99 -4.72
N LYS A 41 -8.47 -9.92 -4.86
CA LYS A 41 -8.21 -11.37 -4.86
C LYS A 41 -7.15 -11.82 -5.88
N ASP A 42 -7.00 -11.08 -6.97
CA ASP A 42 -6.02 -11.36 -8.04
C ASP A 42 -4.67 -10.64 -7.81
N SER A 43 -4.50 -9.97 -6.67
CA SER A 43 -3.21 -9.40 -6.25
C SER A 43 -2.22 -10.52 -5.93
N PRO A 44 -0.89 -10.31 -6.07
CA PRO A 44 0.11 -11.29 -5.64
C PRO A 44 -0.03 -11.78 -4.19
N LEU A 45 -0.69 -11.00 -3.32
CA LEU A 45 -0.98 -11.35 -1.93
C LEU A 45 -2.45 -11.73 -1.67
N GLY A 46 -3.26 -11.97 -2.71
CA GLY A 46 -4.69 -12.27 -2.59
C GLY A 46 -5.54 -11.13 -2.00
N GLU A 47 -6.77 -11.44 -1.58
CA GLU A 47 -7.65 -10.48 -0.90
C GLU A 47 -7.16 -10.28 0.55
N THR A 48 -6.31 -9.28 0.72
CA THR A 48 -5.65 -9.02 2.01
C THR A 48 -5.92 -7.58 2.47
N ILE A 49 -6.24 -7.41 3.75
CA ILE A 49 -6.26 -6.09 4.39
C ILE A 49 -4.83 -5.73 4.77
N LEU A 50 -4.34 -4.57 4.33
CA LEU A 50 -3.00 -4.12 4.69
C LEU A 50 -2.99 -3.65 6.15
N GLU A 51 -2.27 -4.38 6.99
CA GLU A 51 -2.10 -4.06 8.40
C GLU A 51 -0.71 -4.44 8.90
N CYS A 52 -0.27 -3.72 9.92
CA CYS A 52 0.98 -4.01 10.60
C CYS A 52 0.87 -5.34 11.34
N TYR A 53 1.85 -6.23 11.14
CA TYR A 53 1.93 -7.52 11.80
C TYR A 53 1.94 -7.39 13.34
N ASN A 54 2.70 -6.43 13.89
CA ASN A 54 2.90 -6.34 15.33
C ASN A 54 1.76 -5.65 16.10
N TYR A 55 1.14 -4.62 15.53
CA TYR A 55 0.14 -3.79 16.24
C TYR A 55 -1.24 -3.76 15.55
N GLY A 56 -1.41 -4.42 14.41
CA GLY A 56 -2.67 -4.37 13.64
C GLY A 56 -3.01 -2.98 13.09
N CYS A 57 -2.07 -2.02 13.13
CA CYS A 57 -2.29 -0.68 12.59
C CYS A 57 -2.57 -0.77 11.09
N ARG A 58 -3.67 -0.14 10.64
CA ARG A 58 -4.15 -0.21 9.24
C ARG A 58 -3.92 1.07 8.45
N ASN A 59 -3.07 1.97 8.95
CA ASN A 59 -2.78 3.23 8.27
C ASN A 59 -1.69 3.01 7.23
N VAL A 60 -2.07 2.86 5.96
CA VAL A 60 -1.13 2.57 4.86
C VAL A 60 -0.02 3.60 4.69
N PHE A 61 -0.21 4.85 5.12
CA PHE A 61 0.81 5.90 5.08
C PHE A 61 1.90 5.72 6.15
N LEU A 62 1.65 4.87 7.15
CA LEU A 62 2.64 4.48 8.16
C LEU A 62 3.17 3.06 7.94
N LEU A 63 2.58 2.30 7.02
CA LEU A 63 3.03 0.95 6.75
C LEU A 63 4.19 0.96 5.77
N GLY A 64 5.12 0.06 6.03
CA GLY A 64 6.16 -0.35 5.11
C GLY A 64 6.41 -1.83 5.25
N PHE A 65 7.41 -2.31 4.54
CA PHE A 65 7.81 -3.69 4.55
C PHE A 65 9.28 -3.84 4.91
N VAL A 66 9.62 -4.98 5.49
CA VAL A 66 11.00 -5.47 5.67
C VAL A 66 11.11 -6.85 5.06
N SER A 67 12.27 -7.16 4.47
CA SER A 67 12.58 -8.50 3.99
C SER A 67 13.23 -9.33 5.10
N ALA A 68 12.90 -10.63 5.16
CA ALA A 68 13.67 -11.57 5.96
C ALA A 68 15.02 -11.85 5.28
N LYS A 69 16.10 -12.03 6.07
CA LYS A 69 17.45 -12.26 5.55
C LYS A 69 17.63 -13.57 4.77
N THR A 70 16.76 -14.55 5.03
CA THR A 70 16.96 -15.94 4.58
C THR A 70 15.81 -16.48 3.74
N GLU A 71 14.71 -15.74 3.60
CA GLU A 71 13.55 -16.18 2.83
C GLU A 71 12.91 -14.98 2.11
N SER A 72 12.30 -15.19 0.94
CA SER A 72 11.54 -14.16 0.21
C SER A 72 10.24 -13.72 0.91
N VAL A 73 10.20 -13.83 2.24
CA VAL A 73 9.07 -13.43 3.09
C VAL A 73 9.17 -11.93 3.34
N VAL A 74 8.05 -11.26 3.06
CA VAL A 74 7.88 -9.83 3.27
C VAL A 74 6.94 -9.62 4.45
N VAL A 75 7.38 -8.84 5.44
CA VAL A 75 6.57 -8.53 6.63
C VAL A 75 6.16 -7.07 6.63
N LEU A 76 4.88 -6.80 6.89
CA LEU A 76 4.35 -5.45 6.99
C LEU A 76 4.50 -4.90 8.41
N LEU A 77 5.18 -3.76 8.54
CA LEU A 77 5.40 -3.08 9.82
C LEU A 77 5.09 -1.59 9.72
N CYS A 78 4.60 -1.05 10.83
CA CYS A 78 4.42 0.37 11.01
C CYS A 78 5.77 1.09 11.21
N ARG A 79 5.95 2.29 10.67
CA ARG A 79 7.16 3.09 10.94
C ARG A 79 7.32 3.37 12.42
N GLU A 80 6.22 3.72 13.08
CA GLU A 80 6.17 3.93 14.53
C GLU A 80 4.92 3.24 15.12
N PRO A 81 5.03 2.58 16.28
CA PRO A 81 6.23 2.43 17.11
C PRO A 81 7.11 1.20 16.74
N CYS A 82 6.81 0.47 15.66
CA CYS A 82 7.48 -0.80 15.37
C CYS A 82 8.99 -0.66 15.12
N LEU A 83 9.44 0.43 14.49
CA LEU A 83 10.88 0.65 14.26
C LEU A 83 11.55 1.39 15.42
N SER A 84 10.78 2.08 16.27
CA SER A 84 11.34 2.85 17.39
C SER A 84 11.49 2.00 18.65
N VAL A 85 10.64 1.00 18.84
CA VAL A 85 10.69 0.10 19.99
C VAL A 85 11.44 -1.17 19.58
N ASN A 86 12.55 -1.44 20.26
CA ASN A 86 13.40 -2.63 20.06
C ASN A 86 12.71 -3.99 20.29
N ALA A 87 11.38 -4.03 20.45
CA ALA A 87 10.58 -5.22 20.72
C ALA A 87 10.60 -6.27 19.59
N LEU A 88 11.10 -5.91 18.40
CA LEU A 88 11.18 -6.79 17.23
C LEU A 88 12.60 -7.29 16.92
N LYS A 89 13.60 -6.97 17.75
CA LYS A 89 15.01 -7.35 17.50
C LYS A 89 15.25 -8.86 17.46
N ASP A 90 14.45 -9.64 18.19
CA ASP A 90 14.61 -11.09 18.27
C ASP A 90 14.03 -11.86 17.06
N MET A 91 13.34 -11.17 16.14
CA MET A 91 12.66 -11.79 14.98
C MET A 91 13.57 -11.95 13.74
N ASN A 92 14.88 -11.69 13.85
CA ASN A 92 15.87 -11.75 12.76
C ASN A 92 15.52 -10.89 11.52
N TRP A 93 14.69 -9.86 11.69
CA TRP A 93 14.36 -8.91 10.63
C TRP A 93 15.39 -7.79 10.57
N ASP A 94 15.80 -7.42 9.36
CA ASP A 94 16.62 -6.25 9.16
C ASP A 94 15.74 -4.99 9.10
N LEU A 95 15.47 -4.41 10.27
CA LEU A 95 14.66 -3.20 10.39
C LEU A 95 15.27 -1.98 9.67
N SER A 96 16.57 -2.01 9.35
CA SER A 96 17.21 -0.95 8.56
C SER A 96 16.73 -0.92 7.11
N GLN A 97 16.23 -2.05 6.61
CA GLN A 97 15.71 -2.22 5.25
C GLN A 97 14.21 -1.88 5.15
N TRP A 98 13.65 -1.19 6.14
CA TRP A 98 12.25 -0.79 6.07
C TRP A 98 12.04 0.17 4.91
N CYS A 99 11.08 -0.18 4.04
CA CYS A 99 10.66 0.66 2.92
C CYS A 99 9.15 0.91 2.97
N PRO A 100 8.66 2.13 2.70
CA PRO A 100 7.24 2.45 2.75
C PRO A 100 6.45 1.70 1.68
N LEU A 101 5.18 1.37 1.95
CA LEU A 101 4.30 0.74 0.94
C LEU A 101 3.86 1.71 -0.16
N ILE A 102 3.95 3.01 0.13
CA ILE A 102 3.66 4.09 -0.81
C ILE A 102 4.97 4.83 -1.08
N ASP A 103 5.38 4.83 -2.35
CA ASP A 103 6.54 5.55 -2.84
C ASP A 103 6.15 6.35 -4.09
N ASP A 104 6.71 7.54 -4.23
CA ASP A 104 6.36 8.50 -5.31
C ASP A 104 4.83 8.63 -5.50
N HIS A 105 4.08 8.80 -4.41
CA HIS A 105 2.61 8.91 -4.42
C HIS A 105 1.84 7.71 -5.07
N CYS A 106 2.46 6.53 -5.14
CA CYS A 106 1.88 5.28 -5.64
C CYS A 106 2.13 4.13 -4.68
N PHE A 107 1.28 3.11 -4.68
CA PHE A 107 1.66 1.85 -4.04
C PHE A 107 2.77 1.16 -4.84
N LEU A 108 3.62 0.40 -4.15
CA LEU A 108 4.66 -0.41 -4.81
C LEU A 108 4.04 -1.38 -5.84
N GLN A 109 4.68 -1.54 -6.99
CA GLN A 109 4.13 -2.31 -8.12
C GLN A 109 3.93 -3.80 -7.81
N TRP A 110 4.82 -4.39 -7.00
CA TRP A 110 4.70 -5.77 -6.57
C TRP A 110 3.50 -5.99 -5.63
N LEU A 111 3.08 -4.94 -4.92
CA LEU A 111 1.92 -4.97 -4.03
C LEU A 111 0.63 -4.69 -4.80
N VAL A 112 0.67 -3.75 -5.73
CA VAL A 112 -0.47 -3.36 -6.56
C VAL A 112 -0.02 -3.11 -7.99
N LYS A 113 -0.36 -4.05 -8.87
CA LYS A 113 -0.09 -3.94 -10.31
C LYS A 113 -0.60 -2.61 -10.87
N ILE A 114 0.25 -1.97 -11.67
CA ILE A 114 -0.11 -0.81 -12.48
C ILE A 114 -0.72 -1.34 -13.79
N PRO A 115 -1.91 -0.86 -14.20
CA PRO A 115 -2.49 -1.21 -15.49
C PRO A 115 -1.54 -0.86 -16.65
N SER A 116 -1.58 -1.64 -17.73
CA SER A 116 -0.83 -1.37 -18.95
C SER A 116 -1.25 -0.05 -19.59
N GLU A 117 -0.39 0.54 -20.44
CA GLU A 117 -0.71 1.79 -21.14
C GLU A 117 -2.01 1.68 -21.95
N GLN A 118 -2.24 0.54 -22.62
CA GLN A 118 -3.46 0.31 -23.39
C GLN A 118 -4.72 0.34 -22.51
N GLU A 119 -4.66 -0.24 -21.30
CA GLU A 119 -5.76 -0.20 -20.34
C GLU A 119 -5.98 1.22 -19.81
N GLN A 120 -4.90 1.98 -19.59
CA GLN A 120 -4.98 3.37 -19.13
C GLN A 120 -5.57 4.30 -20.20
N LEU A 121 -5.25 4.10 -21.48
CA LEU A 121 -5.82 4.89 -22.59
C LEU A 121 -7.31 4.62 -22.78
N ARG A 122 -7.77 3.39 -22.53
CA ARG A 122 -9.19 3.02 -22.57
C ARG A 122 -9.98 3.51 -21.37
N ALA A 123 -9.30 3.77 -20.26
CA ALA A 123 -9.93 4.30 -19.06
C ALA A 123 -10.39 5.75 -19.29
N ARG A 124 -11.40 6.18 -18.51
CA ARG A 124 -11.82 7.58 -18.49
C ARG A 124 -10.64 8.46 -18.07
N GLN A 125 -10.30 9.42 -18.91
CA GLN A 125 -9.26 10.40 -18.61
C GLN A 125 -9.78 11.38 -17.56
N ILE A 126 -9.17 11.35 -16.36
CA ILE A 126 -9.54 12.18 -15.22
C ILE A 126 -8.37 13.13 -14.92
N ASN A 127 -8.66 14.44 -14.88
CA ASN A 127 -7.70 15.48 -14.52
C ASN A 127 -7.82 15.84 -13.03
N ALA A 128 -6.75 16.41 -12.47
CA ALA A 128 -6.77 16.97 -11.12
C ALA A 128 -7.41 18.38 -11.17
N GLN A 129 -8.73 18.43 -10.98
CA GLN A 129 -9.48 19.67 -10.67
C GLN A 129 -9.90 19.69 -9.19
#